data_AF-A0A5A7VGG7-F1
#
_entry.id   AF-A0A5A7VGG7-F1
#
_cell.length_a   1.000
_cell.length_b   1.000
_cell.length_c   1.000
_cell.angle_alpha   90.00
_cell.angle_beta   90.00
_cell.angle_gamma   90.00
#
_symmetry.space_group_name_H-M   'P 1'
#
loop_
_entity.id
_entity.type
_entity.pdbx_description
1 polymer ?
#
loop_
_entity_poly.entity_id
_entity_poly.type
_entity_poly.pdbx_seq_one_letter_code
_entity_poly.pdbx_strand_id
1 'polypeptide(L)'
;MELYNETKDTDILVAFQVTPQSEVPPLRGEAGIAVAAESSTAYPLDLFEEGYVTNMFTSIVGPPYGIQVERDKLNKYGRPLMGCTIKPKLGLFAKNYGRAVYECLLGGLDFTKDDKNVNSQPLNRQKNHGMHFRVLVKALRMSGGDHIHAGIVVGKLEGKREITLGFVDLLRDDFLEKDRSRDIYFTQGWVSLPGVLPMAFSGIHVWHMTALTEIFGDDSVLQFGEGTLGHPWGHAPGAIANRVALEACVQARNEGRDLAREGNEIIHEACK
;
A
#
# COMPACT_ATOMS: atom_id res chain seq x y z
N MET A 1 26.40 29.51 -19.17
CA MET A 1 26.14 29.82 -17.75
C MET A 1 25.37 28.64 -17.21
N GLU A 2 26.07 27.63 -16.71
CA GLU A 2 25.44 26.48 -16.04
C GLU A 2 24.95 26.98 -14.69
N LEU A 3 23.64 27.19 -14.56
CA LEU A 3 22.98 27.43 -13.28
C LEU A 3 22.96 26.10 -12.51
N TYR A 4 24.09 25.71 -11.92
CA TYR A 4 24.10 24.68 -10.89
C TYR A 4 23.63 25.34 -9.60
N ASN A 5 22.32 25.36 -9.38
CA ASN A 5 21.80 25.58 -8.03
C ASN A 5 22.06 24.29 -7.26
N GLU A 6 22.96 24.34 -6.28
CA GLU A 6 23.08 23.27 -5.29
C GLU A 6 21.78 23.21 -4.46
N THR A 7 21.22 22.01 -4.33
CA THR A 7 20.03 21.77 -3.50
C THR A 7 20.39 21.92 -2.04
N LYS A 8 19.52 22.56 -1.26
CA LYS A 8 19.62 22.63 0.20
C LYS A 8 18.86 21.47 0.84
N ASP A 9 19.23 21.11 2.08
CA ASP A 9 18.56 20.06 2.84
C ASP A 9 17.09 20.39 3.17
N THR A 10 16.72 21.66 3.10
CA THR A 10 15.36 22.17 3.33
C THR A 10 14.51 22.20 2.07
N ASP A 11 15.08 21.91 0.91
CA ASP A 11 14.37 21.99 -0.37
C ASP A 11 13.49 20.75 -0.59
N ILE A 12 12.33 20.95 -1.20
CA ILE A 12 11.47 19.85 -1.66
C ILE A 12 11.86 19.50 -3.08
N LEU A 13 12.24 18.24 -3.28
CA LEU A 13 12.65 17.75 -4.57
C LEU A 13 11.52 16.94 -5.22
N VAL A 14 11.20 17.27 -6.47
CA VAL A 14 10.17 16.59 -7.27
C VAL A 14 10.78 16.11 -8.58
N ALA A 15 10.55 14.84 -8.93
CA ALA A 15 10.99 14.25 -10.18
C ALA A 15 9.81 14.12 -11.14
N PHE A 16 9.81 14.91 -12.22
CA PHE A 16 8.80 14.86 -13.28
C PHE A 16 9.29 14.01 -14.45
N GLN A 17 8.44 13.11 -14.93
CA GLN A 17 8.59 12.53 -16.27
C GLN A 17 7.76 13.38 -17.24
N VAL A 18 8.44 14.18 -18.05
CA VAL A 18 7.81 15.10 -18.99
C VAL A 18 7.97 14.58 -20.41
N THR A 19 6.87 14.54 -21.17
CA THR A 19 6.90 14.29 -22.61
C THR A 19 6.44 15.57 -23.32
N PRO A 20 7.37 16.38 -23.85
CA PRO A 20 7.03 17.62 -24.54
C PRO A 20 6.26 17.34 -25.84
N GLN A 21 5.52 18.34 -26.32
CA GLN A 21 4.99 18.29 -27.69
C GLN A 21 6.16 18.29 -28.70
N SER A 22 5.93 17.78 -29.91
CA SER A 22 6.96 17.64 -30.95
C SER A 22 7.65 18.96 -31.33
N GLU A 23 6.96 20.07 -31.13
CA GLU A 23 7.42 21.43 -31.43
C GLU A 23 8.21 22.06 -30.28
N VAL A 24 8.14 21.47 -29.07
CA VAL A 24 8.85 21.95 -27.89
C VAL A 24 10.19 21.22 -27.81
N PRO A 25 11.33 21.93 -27.90
CA PRO A 25 12.65 21.30 -27.85
C PRO A 25 12.83 20.44 -26.58
N PRO A 26 13.12 19.13 -26.70
CA PRO A 26 13.37 18.27 -25.54
C PRO A 26 14.73 18.57 -24.91
N LEU A 27 15.65 19.16 -25.68
CA LEU A 27 16.98 19.55 -25.26
C LEU A 27 16.97 21.01 -24.82
N ARG A 28 17.26 21.23 -23.53
CA ARG A 28 17.36 22.52 -22.81
C ARG A 28 16.07 23.04 -22.16
N GLY A 29 15.46 22.19 -21.36
CA GLY A 29 14.82 22.66 -20.13
C GLY A 29 13.57 23.52 -20.26
N GLU A 30 13.11 23.97 -21.43
CA GLU A 30 11.94 24.85 -21.54
C GLU A 30 10.67 24.22 -20.95
N ALA A 31 10.39 22.95 -21.26
CA ALA A 31 9.28 22.24 -20.63
C ALA A 31 9.48 22.04 -19.12
N GLY A 32 10.72 21.81 -18.65
CA GLY A 32 11.02 21.66 -17.23
C GLY A 32 10.99 22.98 -16.45
N ILE A 33 11.41 24.08 -17.09
CA ILE A 33 11.35 25.44 -16.61
C ILE A 33 9.91 25.89 -16.56
N ALA A 34 9.11 25.59 -17.60
CA ALA A 34 7.68 25.86 -17.59
C ALA A 34 7.00 25.12 -16.44
N VAL A 35 7.28 23.82 -16.24
CA VAL A 35 6.78 23.08 -15.07
C VAL A 35 7.23 23.75 -13.76
N ALA A 36 8.52 24.01 -13.59
CA ALA A 36 9.05 24.59 -12.37
C ALA A 36 8.49 25.98 -12.08
N ALA A 37 8.38 26.83 -13.10
CA ALA A 37 7.87 28.19 -12.98
C ALA A 37 6.37 28.19 -12.68
N GLU A 38 5.57 27.42 -13.43
CA GLU A 38 4.11 27.36 -13.27
C GLU A 38 3.69 26.61 -12.01
N SER A 39 4.53 25.72 -11.47
CA SER A 39 4.33 25.11 -10.15
C SER A 39 4.97 25.90 -9.00
N SER A 40 5.52 27.10 -9.28
CA SER A 40 6.04 28.02 -8.27
C SER A 40 5.43 29.42 -8.45
N THR A 41 6.12 30.34 -9.11
CA THR A 41 5.79 31.78 -9.07
C THR A 41 5.71 32.45 -10.45
N ALA A 42 5.47 31.71 -11.53
CA ALA A 42 5.49 32.23 -12.91
C ALA A 42 4.60 33.46 -13.16
N TYR A 43 3.51 33.65 -12.40
CA TYR A 43 2.68 34.85 -12.46
C TYR A 43 2.73 35.59 -11.11
N PRO A 44 2.66 36.95 -11.11
CA PRO A 44 2.53 37.76 -9.90
C PRO A 44 1.10 37.72 -9.36
N LEU A 45 0.58 36.51 -9.22
CA LEU A 45 -0.44 36.19 -8.25
C LEU A 45 0.33 35.72 -7.02
N ASP A 46 -0.09 36.14 -5.83
CA ASP A 46 0.26 35.45 -4.58
C ASP A 46 -0.28 34.02 -4.71
N LEU A 47 0.44 33.17 -5.47
CA LEU A 47 0.06 31.80 -5.81
C LEU A 47 0.26 30.86 -4.60
N PHE A 48 0.86 31.40 -3.54
CA PHE A 48 0.95 30.82 -2.22
C PHE A 48 0.75 31.92 -1.17
N GLU A 49 -0.26 31.78 -0.30
CA GLU A 49 -0.03 32.06 1.13
C GLU A 49 1.16 31.20 1.59
N GLU A 50 1.89 31.58 2.64
CA GLU A 50 2.82 30.63 3.29
C GLU A 50 2.13 29.24 3.41
N GLY A 51 2.61 28.29 2.59
CA GLY A 51 2.21 26.88 2.48
C GLY A 51 1.00 26.54 1.58
N TYR A 52 1.18 26.22 0.28
CA TYR A 52 0.10 25.58 -0.48
C TYR A 52 0.53 24.53 -1.55
N VAL A 53 0.84 23.30 -1.09
CA VAL A 53 0.49 21.98 -1.71
C VAL A 53 -0.24 21.07 -0.70
N THR A 54 -1.48 21.26 -0.30
CA THR A 54 -1.96 22.31 0.60
C THR A 54 -1.96 21.80 2.05
N ASN A 55 -1.45 22.45 3.08
CA ASN A 55 -0.46 23.50 3.18
C ASN A 55 0.96 22.92 2.94
N MET A 56 1.07 21.62 2.57
CA MET A 56 2.20 20.76 2.10
C MET A 56 2.13 19.35 2.75
N PHE A 57 0.94 18.77 2.90
CA PHE A 57 0.54 17.74 3.91
C PHE A 57 0.34 18.29 5.34
N THR A 58 1.20 19.24 5.78
CA THR A 58 1.12 20.34 6.82
C THR A 58 0.22 20.33 8.05
N SER A 59 -0.37 19.22 8.31
CA SER A 59 -1.18 18.98 9.47
C SER A 59 -0.63 17.67 10.05
N ILE A 60 0.67 17.40 9.87
CA ILE A 60 1.32 16.09 9.85
C ILE A 60 1.29 15.48 11.26
N VAL A 61 0.18 14.80 11.58
CA VAL A 61 -0.01 13.96 12.78
C VAL A 61 0.79 12.66 12.66
N GLY A 62 1.08 12.23 11.42
CA GLY A 62 1.55 10.87 11.15
C GLY A 62 0.44 9.85 11.38
N PRO A 63 0.72 8.55 11.17
CA PRO A 63 -0.25 7.50 11.49
C PRO A 63 -0.70 7.62 12.96
N PRO A 64 -2.01 7.63 13.26
CA PRO A 64 -2.52 7.79 14.62
C PRO A 64 -1.94 6.81 15.64
N TYR A 65 -1.62 5.60 15.19
CA TYR A 65 -0.99 4.56 16.00
C TYR A 65 0.31 4.07 15.37
N GLY A 66 0.30 3.84 14.06
CA GLY A 66 1.38 3.16 13.37
C GLY A 66 1.48 1.67 13.74
N ILE A 67 2.39 0.98 13.05
CA ILE A 67 2.53 -0.48 13.09
C ILE A 67 2.63 -1.02 14.53
N GLN A 68 3.54 -0.48 15.34
CA GLN A 68 3.87 -1.03 16.65
C GLN A 68 2.68 -0.90 17.63
N VAL A 69 2.11 0.30 17.75
CA VAL A 69 0.99 0.54 18.67
C VAL A 69 -0.26 -0.20 18.23
N GLU A 70 -0.51 -0.34 16.92
CA GLU A 70 -1.62 -1.15 16.44
C GLU A 70 -1.45 -2.62 16.83
N ARG A 71 -0.25 -3.20 16.65
CA ARG A 71 0.02 -4.58 17.08
C ARG A 71 -0.19 -4.76 18.58
N ASP A 72 0.23 -3.79 19.38
CA ASP A 72 0.04 -3.79 20.83
C ASP A 72 -1.43 -3.74 21.22
N LYS A 73 -2.21 -2.87 20.58
CA LYS A 73 -3.65 -2.77 20.82
C LYS A 73 -4.40 -4.04 20.44
N LEU A 74 -3.95 -4.72 19.38
CA LEU A 74 -4.57 -5.96 18.91
C LEU A 74 -4.02 -7.20 19.61
N ASN A 75 -2.90 -7.08 20.34
CA ASN A 75 -2.12 -8.18 20.91
C ASN A 75 -1.77 -9.25 19.85
N LYS A 76 -1.25 -8.82 18.69
CA LYS A 76 -0.96 -9.69 17.53
C LYS A 76 0.43 -9.42 16.95
N TYR A 77 1.30 -10.43 17.02
CA TYR A 77 2.72 -10.33 16.67
C TYR A 77 3.19 -11.50 15.82
N GLY A 78 4.36 -11.35 15.17
CA GLY A 78 5.09 -12.44 14.52
C GLY A 78 4.46 -13.00 13.24
N ARG A 79 3.45 -12.31 12.68
CA ARG A 79 2.82 -12.65 11.41
C ARG A 79 2.09 -11.46 10.79
N PRO A 80 1.79 -11.51 9.48
CA PRO A 80 0.80 -10.66 8.83
C PRO A 80 -0.56 -10.71 9.53
N LEU A 81 -1.26 -9.57 9.53
CA LEU A 81 -2.66 -9.52 9.90
C LEU A 81 -3.52 -10.00 8.73
N MET A 82 -4.66 -10.61 9.02
CA MET A 82 -5.51 -11.27 8.04
C MET A 82 -6.86 -10.55 7.93
N GLY A 83 -7.30 -10.23 6.72
CA GLY A 83 -8.57 -9.55 6.51
C GLY A 83 -9.43 -10.12 5.38
N CYS A 84 -10.68 -9.68 5.30
CA CYS A 84 -11.59 -10.00 4.20
C CYS A 84 -12.49 -8.82 3.86
N THR A 85 -12.58 -8.45 2.58
CA THR A 85 -13.62 -7.52 2.11
C THR A 85 -14.92 -8.29 1.88
N ILE A 86 -16.01 -7.88 2.53
CA ILE A 86 -17.30 -8.58 2.41
C ILE A 86 -17.84 -8.50 0.97
N LYS A 87 -18.45 -9.61 0.53
CA LYS A 87 -19.04 -9.77 -0.82
C LYS A 87 -20.47 -10.31 -0.73
N PRO A 88 -21.34 -10.06 -1.73
CA PRO A 88 -21.10 -9.25 -2.92
C PRO A 88 -20.84 -7.78 -2.57
N LYS A 89 -20.17 -7.09 -3.49
CA LYS A 89 -19.67 -5.71 -3.31
C LYS A 89 -20.75 -4.72 -2.85
N LEU A 90 -21.98 -4.91 -3.31
CA LEU A 90 -23.17 -4.15 -2.94
C LEU A 90 -24.38 -5.10 -2.86
N GLY A 91 -25.44 -4.67 -2.18
CA GLY A 91 -26.74 -5.36 -2.20
C GLY A 91 -26.99 -6.33 -1.04
N LEU A 92 -26.06 -6.45 -0.09
CA LEU A 92 -26.32 -7.17 1.15
C LEU A 92 -27.17 -6.33 2.11
N PHE A 93 -28.21 -6.96 2.68
CA PHE A 93 -28.89 -6.43 3.85
C PHE A 93 -27.95 -6.46 5.06
N ALA A 94 -28.08 -5.47 5.96
CA ALA A 94 -27.23 -5.33 7.15
C ALA A 94 -27.15 -6.61 8.00
N LYS A 95 -28.27 -7.35 8.13
CA LYS A 95 -28.30 -8.65 8.85
C LYS A 95 -27.37 -9.68 8.21
N ASN A 96 -27.41 -9.81 6.89
CA ASN A 96 -26.58 -10.77 6.15
C ASN A 96 -25.12 -10.31 6.11
N TYR A 97 -24.90 -9.00 6.05
CA TYR A 97 -23.59 -8.40 6.18
C TYR A 97 -22.94 -8.75 7.53
N GLY A 98 -23.66 -8.54 8.63
CA GLY A 98 -23.20 -8.91 9.97
C GLY A 98 -22.96 -10.40 10.15
N ARG A 99 -23.76 -11.27 9.49
CA ARG A 99 -23.52 -12.72 9.48
C ARG A 99 -22.22 -13.09 8.77
N ALA A 100 -21.95 -12.50 7.60
CA ALA A 100 -20.71 -12.75 6.87
C ALA A 100 -19.49 -12.29 7.68
N VAL A 101 -19.58 -11.11 8.32
CA VAL A 101 -18.55 -10.61 9.25
C VAL A 101 -18.31 -11.61 10.38
N TYR A 102 -19.37 -12.06 11.04
CA TYR A 102 -19.27 -13.00 12.16
C TYR A 102 -18.57 -14.31 11.75
N GLU A 103 -18.98 -14.93 10.64
CA GLU A 103 -18.40 -16.20 10.20
C GLU A 103 -16.92 -16.06 9.79
N CYS A 104 -16.55 -14.96 9.14
CA CYS A 104 -15.16 -14.67 8.80
C CYS A 104 -14.26 -14.51 10.03
N LEU A 105 -14.70 -13.74 11.03
CA LEU A 105 -13.93 -13.51 12.26
C LEU A 105 -13.85 -14.78 13.11
N LEU A 106 -14.95 -15.52 13.21
CA LEU A 106 -14.98 -16.82 13.91
C LEU A 106 -13.99 -17.81 13.30
N GLY A 107 -13.83 -17.79 11.97
CA GLY A 107 -12.88 -18.64 11.26
C GLY A 107 -11.41 -18.20 11.36
N GLY A 108 -11.09 -17.14 12.14
CA GLY A 108 -9.71 -16.80 12.46
C GLY A 108 -9.09 -15.65 11.65
N LEU A 109 -9.89 -14.91 10.87
CA LEU A 109 -9.45 -13.62 10.33
C LEU A 109 -9.37 -12.57 11.44
N ASP A 110 -8.41 -11.66 11.32
CA ASP A 110 -8.25 -10.57 12.27
C ASP A 110 -9.24 -9.42 12.00
N PHE A 111 -9.59 -9.21 10.73
CA PHE A 111 -10.49 -8.14 10.29
C PHE A 111 -11.46 -8.58 9.20
N THR A 112 -12.55 -7.82 9.09
CA THR A 112 -13.35 -7.72 7.88
C THR A 112 -13.54 -6.26 7.50
N LYS A 113 -13.80 -5.96 6.23
CA LYS A 113 -14.04 -4.58 5.79
C LYS A 113 -15.16 -4.45 4.78
N ASP A 114 -15.74 -3.26 4.78
CA ASP A 114 -16.62 -2.76 3.74
C ASP A 114 -15.89 -2.66 2.40
N ASP A 115 -16.59 -2.93 1.31
CA ASP A 115 -16.05 -2.61 -0.01
C ASP A 115 -16.01 -1.08 -0.17
N LYS A 116 -15.06 -0.57 -0.95
CA LYS A 116 -14.77 0.86 -1.07
C LYS A 116 -15.93 1.73 -1.58
N ASN A 117 -16.99 1.11 -2.10
CA ASN A 117 -18.19 1.78 -2.59
C ASN A 117 -19.43 1.52 -1.71
N VAL A 118 -19.28 0.86 -0.57
CA VAL A 118 -20.33 0.77 0.46
C VAL A 118 -20.25 2.08 1.26
N ASN A 119 -21.15 3.01 0.96
CA ASN A 119 -21.27 4.34 1.59
C ASN A 119 -22.75 4.77 1.59
N SER A 120 -23.06 6.03 1.23
CA SER A 120 -24.40 6.50 0.84
C SER A 120 -24.34 7.00 -0.62
N GLN A 121 -25.14 6.43 -1.54
CA GLN A 121 -24.91 6.53 -3.00
C GLN A 121 -25.75 7.68 -3.62
N PRO A 122 -25.16 8.61 -4.40
CA PRO A 122 -24.89 8.42 -5.84
C PRO A 122 -23.48 8.90 -6.26
N LEU A 123 -22.87 8.22 -7.24
CA LEU A 123 -21.42 8.22 -7.47
C LEU A 123 -20.94 9.07 -8.66
N ASN A 124 -19.76 9.66 -8.50
CA ASN A 124 -18.92 10.19 -9.58
C ASN A 124 -17.51 9.53 -9.53
N ARG A 125 -16.79 9.47 -10.66
CA ARG A 125 -15.43 8.90 -10.75
C ARG A 125 -14.64 9.54 -11.90
N GLN A 126 -13.45 10.06 -11.60
CA GLN A 126 -12.46 10.48 -12.59
C GLN A 126 -11.35 9.42 -12.74
N LYS A 127 -10.79 9.32 -13.96
CA LYS A 127 -9.96 8.17 -14.39
C LYS A 127 -8.48 8.47 -14.65
N ASN A 128 -8.03 9.72 -14.66
CA ASN A 128 -6.66 10.05 -15.08
C ASN A 128 -6.00 10.97 -14.03
N HIS A 129 -5.12 10.43 -13.17
CA HIS A 129 -4.48 11.24 -12.13
C HIS A 129 -2.97 11.49 -12.33
N GLY A 130 -2.31 10.93 -13.35
CA GLY A 130 -0.95 11.34 -13.77
C GLY A 130 0.21 11.21 -12.77
N MET A 131 -0.06 10.91 -11.49
CA MET A 131 0.91 10.80 -10.40
C MET A 131 1.21 9.34 -10.08
N HIS A 132 2.49 9.00 -9.93
CA HIS A 132 2.87 7.66 -9.52
C HIS A 132 2.44 7.37 -8.07
N PHE A 133 2.02 6.13 -7.80
CA PHE A 133 1.51 5.72 -6.48
C PHE A 133 2.50 5.98 -5.33
N ARG A 134 3.80 5.92 -5.60
CA ARG A 134 4.86 6.26 -4.63
C ARG A 134 4.79 7.70 -4.07
N VAL A 135 4.17 8.62 -4.81
CA VAL A 135 3.93 10.00 -4.33
C VAL A 135 2.71 10.02 -3.40
N LEU A 136 1.69 9.22 -3.70
CA LEU A 136 0.46 9.10 -2.90
C LEU A 136 0.69 8.37 -1.57
N VAL A 137 1.59 7.39 -1.50
CA VAL A 137 1.95 6.73 -0.23
C VAL A 137 2.66 7.70 0.72
N LYS A 138 3.56 8.55 0.19
CA LYS A 138 4.23 9.58 0.99
C LYS A 138 3.19 10.58 1.52
N ALA A 139 2.29 11.00 0.63
CA ALA A 139 1.17 11.87 0.99
C ALA A 139 0.29 11.29 2.11
N LEU A 140 -0.08 10.01 2.01
CA LEU A 140 -0.89 9.36 3.04
C LEU A 140 -0.14 9.23 4.37
N ARG A 141 1.12 8.78 4.35
CA ARG A 141 1.92 8.62 5.59
C ARG A 141 2.06 9.94 6.34
N MET A 142 2.29 11.03 5.61
CA MET A 142 2.31 12.37 6.21
C MET A 142 0.91 12.84 6.66
N SER A 143 -0.16 12.48 5.93
CA SER A 143 -1.53 12.86 6.29
C SER A 143 -2.11 12.07 7.48
N GLY A 144 -1.63 10.86 7.76
CA GLY A 144 -2.02 10.06 8.94
C GLY A 144 -3.05 8.96 8.69
N GLY A 145 -2.68 7.94 7.91
CA GLY A 145 -3.41 6.68 7.84
C GLY A 145 -2.57 5.53 8.39
N ASP A 146 -3.15 4.66 9.23
CA ASP A 146 -2.43 3.49 9.75
C ASP A 146 -2.25 2.39 8.70
N HIS A 147 -3.19 2.25 7.75
CA HIS A 147 -3.15 1.25 6.66
C HIS A 147 -3.27 1.89 5.27
N ILE A 148 -2.61 1.30 4.28
CA ILE A 148 -2.89 1.61 2.85
C ILE A 148 -2.82 0.36 1.99
N HIS A 149 -3.70 0.26 1.00
CA HIS A 149 -3.59 -0.76 -0.04
C HIS A 149 -2.32 -0.52 -0.88
N ALA A 150 -1.37 -1.45 -0.85
CA ALA A 150 -0.05 -1.32 -1.45
C ALA A 150 0.18 -2.33 -2.58
N GLY A 151 -0.86 -2.63 -3.37
CA GLY A 151 -0.77 -3.62 -4.45
C GLY A 151 -0.62 -5.06 -3.92
N ILE A 152 -0.32 -6.00 -4.83
CA ILE A 152 -0.29 -7.42 -4.47
C ILE A 152 0.81 -8.23 -5.16
N VAL A 153 1.41 -7.70 -6.23
CA VAL A 153 2.37 -8.37 -7.13
C VAL A 153 1.79 -9.62 -7.82
N VAL A 154 1.32 -10.59 -7.03
CA VAL A 154 0.78 -11.89 -7.42
C VAL A 154 -0.74 -11.92 -7.26
N GLY A 155 -1.45 -11.23 -8.15
CA GLY A 155 -2.91 -11.18 -8.11
C GLY A 155 -3.52 -10.51 -9.34
N LYS A 156 -4.76 -10.04 -9.20
CA LYS A 156 -5.53 -9.53 -10.35
C LYS A 156 -5.14 -8.11 -10.78
N LEU A 157 -4.62 -7.29 -9.87
CA LEU A 157 -4.25 -5.90 -10.15
C LEU A 157 -2.77 -5.80 -10.51
N GLU A 158 -2.45 -4.81 -11.34
CA GLU A 158 -1.07 -4.52 -11.70
C GLU A 158 -0.20 -4.26 -10.46
N GLY A 159 1.01 -4.83 -10.47
CA GLY A 159 2.01 -4.60 -9.44
C GLY A 159 3.33 -5.22 -9.86
N LYS A 160 4.28 -4.41 -10.32
CA LYS A 160 5.66 -4.88 -10.53
C LYS A 160 6.33 -5.06 -9.17
N ARG A 161 7.00 -6.20 -8.97
CA ARG A 161 7.61 -6.57 -7.68
C ARG A 161 8.54 -5.48 -7.14
N GLU A 162 9.57 -5.09 -7.89
CA GLU A 162 10.57 -4.11 -7.41
C GLU A 162 9.97 -2.74 -7.10
N ILE A 163 9.01 -2.28 -7.91
CA ILE A 163 8.31 -1.01 -7.66
C ILE A 163 7.46 -1.12 -6.38
N THR A 164 6.82 -2.28 -6.18
CA THR A 164 6.00 -2.55 -4.99
C THR A 164 6.83 -2.59 -3.73
N LEU A 165 7.97 -3.28 -3.75
CA LEU A 165 8.91 -3.28 -2.64
C LEU A 165 9.38 -1.86 -2.31
N GLY A 166 9.73 -1.05 -3.33
CA GLY A 166 10.14 0.34 -3.11
C GLY A 166 9.10 1.18 -2.36
N PHE A 167 7.83 1.13 -2.74
CA PHE A 167 6.81 1.91 -2.02
C PHE A 167 6.32 1.25 -0.72
N VAL A 168 6.54 -0.06 -0.52
CA VAL A 168 6.35 -0.74 0.77
C VAL A 168 7.42 -0.31 1.78
N ASP A 169 8.68 -0.23 1.34
CA ASP A 169 9.78 0.28 2.17
C ASP A 169 9.49 1.75 2.57
N LEU A 170 9.01 2.58 1.62
CA LEU A 170 8.61 3.97 1.90
C LEU A 170 7.51 4.09 2.97
N LEU A 171 6.67 3.06 3.14
CA LEU A 171 5.60 3.04 4.12
C LEU A 171 6.08 2.63 5.51
N ARG A 172 7.09 1.75 5.60
CA ARG A 172 7.50 1.11 6.86
C ARG A 172 8.78 1.71 7.44
N ASP A 173 9.78 1.92 6.61
CA ASP A 173 11.13 2.21 7.07
C ASP A 173 11.24 3.68 7.49
N ASP A 174 12.15 3.95 8.43
CA ASP A 174 12.44 5.32 8.86
C ASP A 174 13.39 6.04 7.89
N PHE A 175 14.24 5.30 7.20
CA PHE A 175 15.22 5.85 6.28
C PHE A 175 15.39 4.96 5.06
N LEU A 176 15.34 5.56 3.88
CA LEU A 176 15.57 4.88 2.62
C LEU A 176 16.62 5.62 1.80
N GLU A 177 17.61 4.87 1.30
CA GLU A 177 18.54 5.38 0.30
C GLU A 177 17.89 5.47 -1.08
N LYS A 178 18.42 6.36 -1.92
CA LYS A 178 18.07 6.42 -3.33
C LYS A 178 18.40 5.09 -4.02
N ASP A 179 17.37 4.44 -4.55
CA ASP A 179 17.49 3.23 -5.36
C ASP A 179 16.58 3.29 -6.60
N ARG A 180 17.20 3.50 -7.76
CA ARG A 180 16.48 3.60 -9.04
C ARG A 180 15.94 2.25 -9.53
N SER A 181 16.45 1.12 -9.03
CA SER A 181 15.94 -0.21 -9.39
C SER A 181 14.57 -0.48 -8.76
N ARG A 182 14.35 0.06 -7.56
CA ARG A 182 13.06 0.11 -6.85
C ARG A 182 12.30 1.41 -7.04
N ASP A 183 12.71 2.20 -8.04
CA ASP A 183 11.99 3.40 -8.47
C ASP A 183 11.91 4.50 -7.38
N ILE A 184 12.94 4.54 -6.51
CA ILE A 184 13.22 5.54 -5.49
C ILE A 184 14.21 6.57 -6.06
N TYR A 185 13.75 7.79 -6.30
CA TYR A 185 14.53 8.83 -6.99
C TYR A 185 15.39 9.66 -6.04
N PHE A 186 14.98 9.76 -4.77
CA PHE A 186 15.60 10.55 -3.73
C PHE A 186 15.69 9.73 -2.45
N THR A 187 16.80 9.88 -1.72
CA THR A 187 16.92 9.42 -0.33
C THR A 187 15.80 10.08 0.50
N GLN A 188 15.18 9.32 1.38
CA GLN A 188 14.06 9.77 2.21
C GLN A 188 14.30 9.40 3.67
N GLY A 189 14.47 10.40 4.52
CA GLY A 189 14.35 10.25 5.97
C GLY A 189 12.94 10.61 6.44
N TRP A 190 12.37 9.81 7.35
CA TRP A 190 11.07 10.02 7.97
C TRP A 190 11.16 10.54 9.41
N VAL A 191 12.36 10.57 9.98
CA VAL A 191 12.67 11.25 11.24
C VAL A 191 11.77 10.79 12.39
N SER A 192 11.61 9.47 12.52
CA SER A 192 10.76 8.74 13.48
C SER A 192 9.26 8.83 13.24
N LEU A 193 8.79 9.30 12.08
CA LEU A 193 7.36 9.24 11.76
C LEU A 193 6.91 7.77 11.71
N PRO A 194 5.83 7.37 12.42
CA PRO A 194 5.41 5.97 12.47
C PRO A 194 5.20 5.37 11.07
N GLY A 195 5.47 4.07 10.98
CA GLY A 195 5.22 3.31 9.76
C GLY A 195 3.72 3.06 9.53
N VAL A 196 3.36 2.84 8.28
CA VAL A 196 2.02 2.49 7.81
C VAL A 196 2.01 1.02 7.41
N LEU A 197 1.00 0.26 7.83
CA LEU A 197 0.84 -1.13 7.42
C LEU A 197 0.44 -1.20 5.93
N PRO A 198 1.29 -1.79 5.06
CA PRO A 198 0.91 -2.09 3.69
C PRO A 198 -0.12 -3.23 3.68
N MET A 199 -1.19 -3.03 2.94
CA MET A 199 -2.27 -3.98 2.78
C MET A 199 -2.25 -4.59 1.38
N ALA A 200 -2.10 -5.91 1.32
CA ALA A 200 -2.06 -6.69 0.11
C ALA A 200 -3.46 -7.24 -0.19
N PHE A 201 -4.09 -6.73 -1.26
CA PHE A 201 -5.45 -7.10 -1.62
C PHE A 201 -5.66 -7.05 -3.14
N SER A 202 -6.02 -8.19 -3.74
CA SER A 202 -6.90 -8.31 -4.93
C SER A 202 -6.74 -9.67 -5.61
N GLY A 203 -7.76 -10.52 -5.50
CA GLY A 203 -7.82 -11.80 -6.24
C GLY A 203 -6.80 -12.84 -5.77
N ILE A 204 -6.50 -12.85 -4.48
CA ILE A 204 -5.57 -13.80 -3.86
C ILE A 204 -6.30 -14.95 -3.16
N HIS A 205 -5.58 -16.05 -3.00
CA HIS A 205 -6.03 -17.32 -2.38
C HIS A 205 -4.82 -18.02 -1.75
N VAL A 206 -5.05 -19.12 -1.02
CA VAL A 206 -4.04 -19.85 -0.23
C VAL A 206 -2.72 -20.14 -0.95
N TRP A 207 -2.73 -20.49 -2.24
CA TRP A 207 -1.48 -20.74 -2.98
C TRP A 207 -0.58 -19.53 -3.20
N HIS A 208 -1.09 -18.31 -3.01
CA HIS A 208 -0.28 -17.11 -3.04
C HIS A 208 0.43 -16.84 -1.71
N MET A 209 0.07 -17.56 -0.63
CA MET A 209 0.50 -17.21 0.73
C MET A 209 2.01 -17.18 0.92
N THR A 210 2.74 -18.08 0.26
CA THR A 210 4.20 -18.17 0.33
C THR A 210 4.85 -16.93 -0.27
N ALA A 211 4.44 -16.55 -1.49
CA ALA A 211 4.88 -15.34 -2.16
C ALA A 211 4.49 -14.08 -1.37
N LEU A 212 3.29 -14.03 -0.79
CA LEU A 212 2.83 -12.88 -0.01
C LEU A 212 3.63 -12.72 1.29
N THR A 213 3.90 -13.82 1.98
CA THR A 213 4.70 -13.83 3.22
C THR A 213 6.14 -13.40 2.94
N GLU A 214 6.69 -13.78 1.79
CA GLU A 214 8.04 -13.38 1.37
C GLU A 214 8.10 -11.92 0.92
N ILE A 215 7.14 -11.45 0.11
CA ILE A 215 7.15 -10.10 -0.46
C ILE A 215 6.86 -9.04 0.62
N PHE A 216 5.82 -9.26 1.42
CA PHE A 216 5.32 -8.23 2.33
C PHE A 216 5.84 -8.40 3.75
N GLY A 217 6.30 -9.59 4.15
CA GLY A 217 6.78 -9.85 5.51
C GLY A 217 5.69 -9.66 6.58
N ASP A 218 6.09 -9.69 7.85
CA ASP A 218 5.14 -9.73 8.97
C ASP A 218 4.33 -8.45 9.12
N ASP A 219 4.95 -7.28 8.92
CA ASP A 219 4.29 -5.97 9.00
C ASP A 219 3.50 -5.67 7.73
N SER A 220 2.42 -6.43 7.55
CA SER A 220 1.48 -6.31 6.46
C SER A 220 0.08 -6.81 6.85
N VAL A 221 -0.92 -6.45 6.03
CA VAL A 221 -2.26 -7.02 6.10
C VAL A 221 -2.57 -7.77 4.81
N LEU A 222 -2.83 -9.06 4.87
CA LEU A 222 -3.20 -9.88 3.72
C LEU A 222 -4.71 -10.07 3.68
N GLN A 223 -5.36 -9.64 2.58
CA GLN A 223 -6.82 -9.64 2.49
C GLN A 223 -7.38 -10.60 1.44
N PHE A 224 -8.17 -11.57 1.92
CA PHE A 224 -8.77 -12.63 1.12
C PHE A 224 -10.28 -12.42 1.06
N GLY A 225 -10.76 -11.65 0.07
CA GLY A 225 -12.20 -11.45 -0.17
C GLY A 225 -12.86 -12.72 -0.70
N GLU A 226 -12.87 -12.90 -2.03
CA GLU A 226 -13.39 -14.13 -2.66
C GLU A 226 -12.62 -15.38 -2.21
N GLY A 227 -11.32 -15.25 -1.91
CA GLY A 227 -10.50 -16.33 -1.35
C GLY A 227 -10.93 -16.81 0.05
N THR A 228 -11.83 -16.09 0.73
CA THR A 228 -12.51 -16.57 1.96
C THR A 228 -13.96 -16.93 1.65
N LEU A 229 -14.70 -15.98 1.07
CA LEU A 229 -16.16 -16.08 0.96
C LEU A 229 -16.61 -17.09 -0.10
N GLY A 230 -15.74 -17.39 -1.08
CA GLY A 230 -15.98 -18.37 -2.14
C GLY A 230 -15.59 -19.80 -1.77
N HIS A 231 -15.13 -20.05 -0.54
CA HIS A 231 -14.77 -21.40 -0.10
C HIS A 231 -16.01 -22.34 -0.12
N PRO A 232 -15.91 -23.56 -0.67
CA PRO A 232 -17.08 -24.43 -0.91
C PRO A 232 -17.80 -24.86 0.38
N TRP A 233 -17.14 -24.77 1.53
CA TRP A 233 -17.71 -25.11 2.84
C TRP A 233 -18.16 -23.90 3.66
N GLY A 234 -18.20 -22.71 3.07
CA GLY A 234 -18.64 -21.47 3.72
C GLY A 234 -17.50 -20.61 4.25
N HIS A 235 -17.87 -19.48 4.86
CA HIS A 235 -16.94 -18.38 5.16
C HIS A 235 -15.96 -18.72 6.28
N ALA A 236 -16.42 -19.39 7.34
CA ALA A 236 -15.54 -19.80 8.44
C ALA A 236 -14.47 -20.82 7.99
N PRO A 237 -14.80 -21.89 7.24
CA PRO A 237 -13.77 -22.77 6.67
C PRO A 237 -12.80 -22.05 5.71
N GLY A 238 -13.28 -21.09 4.91
CA GLY A 238 -12.40 -20.29 4.06
C GLY A 238 -11.41 -19.43 4.87
N ALA A 239 -11.88 -18.85 5.97
CA ALA A 239 -11.05 -18.09 6.90
C ALA A 239 -10.00 -18.98 7.58
N ILE A 240 -10.40 -20.18 8.00
CA ILE A 240 -9.51 -21.18 8.61
C ILE A 240 -8.44 -21.60 7.60
N ALA A 241 -8.81 -21.91 6.36
CA ALA A 241 -7.86 -22.29 5.31
C ALA A 241 -6.79 -21.21 5.08
N ASN A 242 -7.21 -19.94 5.01
CA ASN A 242 -6.29 -18.81 4.89
C ASN A 242 -5.39 -18.66 6.13
N ARG A 243 -5.94 -18.88 7.33
CA ARG A 243 -5.17 -18.78 8.58
C ARG A 243 -4.11 -19.88 8.69
N VAL A 244 -4.49 -21.13 8.43
CA VAL A 244 -3.59 -22.29 8.48
C VAL A 244 -2.46 -22.13 7.47
N ALA A 245 -2.78 -21.72 6.23
CA ALA A 245 -1.78 -21.47 5.21
C ALA A 245 -0.77 -20.38 5.64
N LEU A 246 -1.24 -19.30 6.28
CA LEU A 246 -0.34 -18.24 6.76
C LEU A 246 0.59 -18.75 7.86
N GLU A 247 0.04 -19.41 8.88
CA GLU A 247 0.84 -19.89 10.01
C GLU A 247 1.88 -20.92 9.57
N ALA A 248 1.54 -21.81 8.63
CA ALA A 248 2.49 -22.74 8.03
C ALA A 248 3.63 -22.02 7.30
N CYS A 249 3.32 -20.98 6.52
CA CYS A 249 4.35 -20.19 5.83
C CYS A 249 5.26 -19.44 6.81
N VAL A 250 4.69 -18.83 7.84
CA VAL A 250 5.46 -18.13 8.88
C VAL A 250 6.35 -19.09 9.65
N GLN A 251 5.82 -20.25 10.05
CA GLN A 251 6.60 -21.29 10.72
C GLN A 251 7.76 -21.76 9.84
N ALA A 252 7.48 -22.16 8.60
CA ALA A 252 8.50 -22.61 7.66
C ALA A 252 9.60 -21.57 7.43
N ARG A 253 9.23 -20.30 7.26
CA ARG A 253 10.18 -19.20 7.13
C ARG A 253 11.06 -19.06 8.38
N ASN A 254 10.45 -19.12 9.57
CA ASN A 254 11.17 -18.99 10.83
C ASN A 254 12.09 -20.19 11.12
N GLU A 255 11.77 -21.36 10.55
CA GLU A 255 12.63 -22.55 10.54
C GLU A 255 13.75 -22.49 9.48
N GLY A 256 13.81 -21.42 8.68
CA GLY A 256 14.84 -21.19 7.67
C GLY A 256 14.57 -21.81 6.30
N ARG A 257 13.32 -22.27 6.04
CA ARG A 257 12.93 -22.79 4.72
C ARG A 257 12.83 -21.70 3.68
N ASP A 258 13.13 -22.03 2.42
CA ASP A 258 13.02 -21.11 1.29
C ASP A 258 11.59 -21.11 0.75
N LEU A 259 10.78 -20.12 1.15
CA LEU A 259 9.39 -20.00 0.71
C LEU A 259 9.21 -19.90 -0.82
N ALA A 260 10.21 -19.37 -1.54
CA ALA A 260 10.14 -19.23 -2.99
C ALA A 260 10.32 -20.56 -3.71
N ARG A 261 11.07 -21.49 -3.11
CA ARG A 261 11.37 -22.81 -3.69
C ARG A 261 10.48 -23.92 -3.13
N GLU A 262 10.22 -23.89 -1.83
CA GLU A 262 9.54 -24.94 -1.08
C GLU A 262 8.05 -24.63 -0.84
N GLY A 263 7.55 -23.49 -1.34
CA GLY A 263 6.24 -22.98 -1.01
C GLY A 263 5.08 -23.95 -1.26
N ASN A 264 5.07 -24.64 -2.41
CA ASN A 264 4.00 -25.61 -2.71
C ASN A 264 4.01 -26.79 -1.73
N GLU A 265 5.20 -27.28 -1.36
CA GLU A 265 5.35 -28.39 -0.42
C GLU A 265 4.83 -28.00 0.97
N ILE A 266 5.19 -26.79 1.45
CA ILE A 266 4.69 -26.23 2.72
C ILE A 266 3.16 -26.21 2.75
N ILE A 267 2.53 -25.70 1.69
CA ILE A 267 1.06 -25.65 1.61
C ILE A 267 0.45 -27.06 1.55
N HIS A 268 1.06 -27.99 0.80
CA HIS A 268 0.60 -29.37 0.74
C HIS A 268 0.72 -30.10 2.08
N GLU A 269 1.78 -29.84 2.86
CA GLU A 269 1.97 -30.39 4.20
C GLU A 269 0.90 -29.87 5.17
N ALA A 270 0.58 -28.57 5.10
CA ALA A 270 -0.47 -27.96 5.91
C ALA A 270 -1.90 -28.44 5.57
N CYS A 271 -2.09 -29.13 4.44
CA CYS A 271 -3.39 -29.69 4.04
C CYS A 271 -3.66 -31.09 4.63
N LYS A 272 -2.66 -31.74 5.24
CA LYS A 272 -2.78 -33.08 5.83
C LYS A 272 -3.35 -33.01 7.24
#